data_AF-A0A022QXX3-F1
#
_entry.id   AF-A0A022QXX3-F1
#
_cell.length_a   1.000
_cell.length_b   1.000
_cell.length_c   1.000
_cell.angle_alpha   90.00
_cell.angle_beta   90.00
_cell.angle_gamma   90.00
#
_symmetry.space_group_name_H-M   'P 1'
#
loop_
_entity.id
_entity.type
_entity.pdbx_description
1 polymer ?
#
loop_
_entity_poly.entity_id
_entity_poly.type
_entity_poly.pdbx_seq_one_letter_code
_entity_poly.pdbx_strand_id
1 'polypeptide(L)'
;MGLGYDYSEERQLDVDSIGWLSGLSQLEHLNMKHVNLGKASNYWQWQQVIDHHSPFFAILDLAGNNLMDTTAKWISQLSNLMYLDLSNNNFNSIPDWLYSLKGLQFLDMRNNNLQGSLSNDIANLTSLNTLDLSWNHLSGEIPRGITANLCKMQKLYFSRNNFQGDLSYSFGNMSECFLGSLEYLDLSDNQLYGQLTAQFGEFKSLQTIDLGFNNLSGAIPINIGKLSSLETLLLADNKLSGNLPESLGQLSNLEYIKIEDNKLEGVVSEIHFANLTKLMYLYASGNHLTLKVSTNWIPPFEIAELTLGSWDLGEGGQIPTWIEKQKLNIDKLDLSGTGISGIVPSWIWKIDYL
;
A
#
# COMPACT_ATOMS: atom_id res chain seq x y z
N MET A 1 14.14 -4.75 -13.08
CA MET A 1 15.49 -4.92 -12.51
C MET A 1 15.44 -4.39 -11.09
N GLY A 2 15.58 -5.28 -10.10
CA GLY A 2 15.56 -4.88 -8.70
C GLY A 2 16.80 -4.06 -8.37
N LEU A 3 16.60 -2.84 -7.87
CA LEU A 3 17.63 -2.14 -7.14
C LEU A 3 17.81 -2.89 -5.82
N GLY A 4 18.79 -3.82 -5.82
CA GLY A 4 19.35 -4.32 -4.59
C GLY A 4 19.95 -3.13 -3.86
N TYR A 5 19.31 -2.74 -2.76
CA TYR A 5 19.95 -1.86 -1.79
C TYR A 5 21.13 -2.64 -1.21
N ASP A 6 22.32 -2.25 -1.65
CA ASP A 6 23.59 -2.72 -1.11
C ASP A 6 23.71 -2.20 0.32
N TYR A 7 23.29 -3.02 1.29
CA TYR A 7 23.58 -2.82 2.73
C TYR A 7 25.07 -3.07 2.98
N SER A 8 25.90 -2.24 2.36
CA SER A 8 27.34 -2.23 2.63
C SER A 8 27.58 -1.55 3.97
N GLU A 9 27.79 -2.37 5.00
CA GLU A 9 28.45 -2.08 6.28
C GLU A 9 28.38 -0.62 6.77
N GLU A 10 27.17 -0.09 7.05
CA GLU A 10 27.08 1.03 7.97
C GLU A 10 27.57 0.53 9.33
N ARG A 11 28.69 1.08 9.82
CA ARG A 11 29.16 0.82 11.18
C ARG A 11 28.06 1.24 12.15
N GLN A 12 27.27 0.29 12.62
CA GLN A 12 26.29 0.53 13.69
C GLN A 12 27.03 1.14 14.89
N LEU A 13 26.53 2.29 15.34
CA LEU A 13 27.03 2.92 16.56
C LEU A 13 26.51 2.11 17.74
N ASP A 14 27.39 1.35 18.39
CA ASP A 14 27.07 0.64 19.63
C ASP A 14 27.00 1.63 20.79
N VAL A 15 25.85 1.68 21.46
CA VAL A 15 25.67 2.50 22.67
C VAL A 15 25.44 1.57 23.86
N ASP A 16 26.40 1.56 24.78
CA ASP A 16 26.33 0.76 26.01
C ASP A 16 25.52 1.46 27.13
N SER A 17 25.24 2.77 26.97
CA SER A 17 24.61 3.60 28.00
C SER A 17 23.91 4.81 27.41
N ILE A 18 22.67 5.06 27.84
CA ILE A 18 21.85 6.22 27.42
C ILE A 18 21.63 7.27 28.51
N GLY A 19 22.30 7.11 29.68
CA GLY A 19 22.15 8.05 30.79
C GLY A 19 22.57 9.49 30.50
N TRP A 20 23.31 9.75 29.42
CA TRP A 20 23.65 11.12 28.98
C TRP A 20 22.44 11.90 28.49
N LEU A 21 21.38 11.23 28.03
CA LEU A 21 20.15 11.88 27.56
C LEU A 21 19.44 12.65 28.67
N SER A 22 19.55 12.23 29.94
CA SER A 22 18.92 12.92 31.08
C SER A 22 19.54 14.28 31.39
N GLY A 23 20.72 14.57 30.83
CA GLY A 23 21.39 15.86 30.96
C GLY A 23 20.94 16.92 29.96
N LEU A 24 20.11 16.54 28.96
CA LEU A 24 19.67 17.45 27.90
C LEU A 24 18.42 18.22 28.34
N SER A 25 18.43 19.54 28.33
CA SER A 25 17.22 20.31 28.66
C SER A 25 16.18 20.24 27.53
N GLN A 26 14.93 19.90 27.86
CA GLN A 26 13.75 19.98 26.96
C GLN A 26 13.84 19.12 25.69
N LEU A 27 14.19 17.84 25.84
CA LEU A 27 14.24 16.92 24.71
C LEU A 27 12.81 16.54 24.25
N GLU A 28 12.34 17.19 23.18
CA GLU A 28 11.04 16.93 22.55
C GLU A 28 11.15 15.87 21.44
N HIS A 29 12.27 15.91 20.71
CA HIS A 29 12.56 15.02 19.58
C HIS A 29 13.85 14.24 19.85
N LEU A 30 13.79 12.93 19.69
CA LEU A 30 14.95 12.06 19.74
C LEU A 30 14.99 11.19 18.48
N ASN A 31 16.03 11.38 17.68
CA ASN A 31 16.38 10.49 16.57
C ASN A 31 17.66 9.73 16.94
N MET A 32 17.54 8.41 17.06
CA MET A 32 18.65 7.51 17.26
C MET A 32 18.63 6.38 16.23
N LYS A 33 18.27 6.69 14.99
CA LYS A 33 18.21 5.70 13.91
C LYS A 33 19.57 5.04 13.67
N HIS A 34 19.59 3.72 13.51
CA HIS A 34 20.79 2.90 13.29
C HIS A 34 21.86 3.00 14.40
N VAL A 35 21.42 3.28 15.63
CA VAL A 35 22.24 3.25 16.84
C VAL A 35 21.87 1.97 17.60
N ASN A 36 22.77 0.99 17.68
CA ASN A 36 22.47 -0.29 18.32
C ASN A 36 22.16 -0.11 19.82
N LEU A 37 20.88 0.03 20.15
CA LEU A 37 20.35 0.19 21.51
C LEU A 37 19.98 -1.14 22.14
N GLY A 38 20.09 -2.26 21.42
CA GLY A 38 19.80 -3.59 21.96
C GLY A 38 20.61 -3.91 23.24
N LYS A 39 21.80 -3.34 23.37
CA LYS A 39 22.66 -3.43 24.57
C LYS A 39 22.31 -2.40 25.66
N ALA A 40 21.79 -1.23 25.29
CA ALA A 40 21.30 -0.20 26.21
C ALA A 40 19.88 -0.50 26.74
N SER A 41 19.66 -1.74 27.16
CA SER A 41 18.38 -2.24 27.68
C SER A 41 18.22 -2.04 29.19
N ASN A 42 19.14 -1.34 29.86
CA ASN A 42 19.05 -1.10 31.29
C ASN A 42 17.91 -0.12 31.60
N TYR A 43 16.79 -0.69 32.04
CA TYR A 43 15.56 0.02 32.42
C TYR A 43 15.81 1.25 33.31
N TRP A 44 16.77 1.18 34.23
CA TRP A 44 17.07 2.28 35.16
C TRP A 44 17.63 3.53 34.48
N GLN A 45 18.38 3.36 33.37
CA GLN A 45 18.90 4.51 32.62
C GLN A 45 17.76 5.21 31.87
N TRP A 46 16.84 4.43 31.27
CA TRP A 46 15.68 4.99 30.59
C TRP A 46 14.74 5.68 31.58
N GLN A 47 14.56 5.13 32.78
CA GLN A 47 13.76 5.77 33.82
C GLN A 47 14.30 7.17 34.18
N GLN A 48 15.62 7.34 34.28
CA GLN A 48 16.21 8.67 34.54
C GLN A 48 15.95 9.66 33.40
N VAL A 49 16.01 9.21 32.15
CA VAL A 49 15.70 10.04 30.97
C VAL A 49 14.21 10.43 30.96
N ILE A 50 13.34 9.47 31.27
CA ILE A 50 11.88 9.66 31.32
C ILE A 50 11.51 10.63 32.44
N ASP A 51 12.05 10.47 33.65
CA ASP A 51 11.73 11.32 34.80
C ASP A 51 12.02 12.81 34.53
N HIS A 52 13.00 13.10 33.67
CA HIS A 52 13.39 14.48 33.31
C HIS A 52 12.65 15.03 32.07
N HIS A 53 12.15 14.18 31.16
CA HIS A 53 11.71 14.62 29.82
C HIS A 53 10.35 14.07 29.36
N SER A 54 9.73 13.15 30.11
CA SER A 54 8.43 12.55 29.77
C SER A 54 7.33 13.53 29.36
N PRO A 55 7.18 14.75 29.93
CA PRO A 55 6.13 15.66 29.48
C PRO A 55 6.42 16.31 28.12
N PHE A 56 7.65 16.23 27.61
CA PHE A 56 8.06 16.91 26.37
C PHE A 56 8.25 15.95 25.19
N PHE A 57 8.51 14.66 25.39
CA PHE A 57 8.75 13.74 24.27
C PHE A 57 7.52 13.57 23.37
N ALA A 58 7.60 14.12 22.17
CA ALA A 58 6.59 14.03 21.13
C ALA A 58 7.02 13.14 19.96
N ILE A 59 8.33 13.12 19.66
CA ILE A 59 8.89 12.41 18.50
C ILE A 59 10.02 11.48 18.93
N LEU A 60 9.87 10.19 18.62
CA LEU A 60 10.85 9.16 18.91
C LEU A 60 11.09 8.31 17.65
N ASP A 61 12.27 8.48 17.05
CA ASP A 61 12.75 7.66 15.93
C ASP A 61 13.86 6.73 16.43
N LEU A 62 13.51 5.45 16.51
CA LEU A 62 14.37 4.36 16.97
C LEU A 62 14.52 3.26 15.91
N ALA A 63 14.40 3.62 14.63
CA ALA A 63 14.53 2.65 13.56
C ALA A 63 15.91 2.01 13.54
N GLY A 64 16.01 0.70 13.29
CA GLY A 64 17.31 0.06 13.06
C GLY A 64 18.17 -0.18 14.31
N ASN A 65 17.56 -0.33 15.50
CA ASN A 65 18.26 -0.29 16.78
C ASN A 65 18.37 -1.64 17.51
N ASN A 66 18.04 -2.75 16.84
CA ASN A 66 18.00 -4.10 17.40
C ASN A 66 17.12 -4.25 18.66
N LEU A 67 16.13 -3.37 18.84
CA LEU A 67 15.20 -3.42 19.96
C LEU A 67 14.27 -4.63 19.86
N MET A 68 13.82 -5.14 21.00
CA MET A 68 12.85 -6.24 21.10
C MET A 68 11.77 -5.89 22.14
N ASP A 69 10.68 -6.67 22.14
CA ASP A 69 9.49 -6.43 22.99
C ASP A 69 9.87 -6.19 24.46
N THR A 70 10.80 -6.96 25.00
CA THR A 70 11.25 -6.89 26.40
C THR A 70 12.11 -5.67 26.72
N THR A 71 12.82 -5.11 25.74
CA THR A 71 13.76 -4.00 25.96
C THR A 71 13.10 -2.63 25.75
N ALA A 72 11.94 -2.57 25.11
CA ALA A 72 11.27 -1.33 24.73
C ALA A 72 10.12 -0.91 25.66
N LYS A 73 9.85 -1.64 26.75
CA LYS A 73 8.71 -1.38 27.66
C LYS A 73 8.70 0.02 28.27
N TRP A 74 9.86 0.66 28.41
CA TRP A 74 9.99 2.02 28.94
C TRP A 74 9.28 3.08 28.09
N ILE A 75 9.07 2.82 26.78
CA ILE A 75 8.31 3.71 25.88
C ILE A 75 6.88 3.92 26.39
N SER A 76 6.33 2.96 27.13
CA SER A 76 4.98 3.06 27.71
C SER A 76 4.78 4.25 28.64
N GLN A 77 5.85 4.85 29.15
CA GLN A 77 5.78 6.01 30.06
C GLN A 77 5.69 7.34 29.30
N LEU A 78 5.92 7.35 27.98
CA LEU A 78 5.91 8.56 27.16
C LEU A 78 4.48 8.91 26.72
N SER A 79 3.65 9.37 27.65
CA SER A 79 2.21 9.60 27.40
C SER A 79 1.90 10.68 26.36
N ASN A 80 2.84 11.57 26.06
CA ASN A 80 2.69 12.66 25.09
C ASN A 80 3.23 12.30 23.70
N LEU A 81 3.64 11.06 23.48
CA LEU A 81 4.23 10.64 22.22
C LEU A 81 3.23 10.72 21.06
N MET A 82 3.63 11.42 20.00
CA MET A 82 2.84 11.63 18.78
C MET A 82 3.44 10.89 17.58
N TYR A 83 4.75 10.68 17.56
CA TYR A 83 5.47 10.01 16.50
C TYR A 83 6.37 8.93 17.08
N LEU A 84 6.21 7.70 16.61
CA LEU A 84 7.02 6.56 17.01
C LEU A 84 7.43 5.75 15.79
N ASP A 85 8.72 5.74 15.48
CA ASP A 85 9.33 4.83 14.49
C ASP A 85 10.14 3.75 15.21
N LEU A 86 9.66 2.52 15.12
CA LEU A 86 10.28 1.28 15.60
C LEU A 86 10.62 0.33 14.44
N SER A 87 10.65 0.83 13.20
CA SER A 87 10.95 0.01 12.03
C SER A 87 12.33 -0.61 12.09
N ASN A 88 12.54 -1.72 11.36
CA ASN A 88 13.86 -2.36 11.26
C ASN A 88 14.44 -2.76 12.63
N ASN A 89 13.61 -3.30 13.52
CA ASN A 89 14.02 -3.82 14.83
C ASN A 89 13.71 -5.33 14.91
N ASN A 90 13.78 -5.90 16.11
CA ASN A 90 13.58 -7.32 16.38
C ASN A 90 12.34 -7.61 17.24
N PHE A 91 11.28 -6.79 17.12
CA PHE A 91 10.02 -7.03 17.85
C PHE A 91 9.36 -8.30 17.31
N ASN A 92 8.91 -9.19 18.20
CA ASN A 92 8.24 -10.44 17.81
C ASN A 92 6.72 -10.33 17.93
N SER A 93 6.22 -9.33 18.65
CA SER A 93 4.79 -9.10 18.87
C SER A 93 4.52 -7.62 19.04
N ILE A 94 3.29 -7.18 18.74
CA ILE A 94 2.88 -5.81 19.03
C ILE A 94 2.65 -5.73 20.55
N PRO A 95 3.44 -4.95 21.31
CA PRO A 95 3.33 -4.97 22.76
C PRO A 95 2.06 -4.26 23.26
N ASP A 96 1.37 -4.82 24.24
CA ASP A 96 0.10 -4.26 24.77
C ASP A 96 0.21 -2.80 25.24
N TRP A 97 1.38 -2.38 25.72
CA TRP A 97 1.60 -1.02 26.16
C TRP A 97 1.44 0.00 25.04
N LEU A 98 1.63 -0.40 23.78
CA LEU A 98 1.48 0.47 22.62
C LEU A 98 0.06 1.03 22.54
N TYR A 99 -0.95 0.19 22.82
CA TYR A 99 -2.38 0.57 22.77
C TYR A 99 -2.78 1.64 23.81
N SER A 100 -1.89 1.94 24.76
CA SER A 100 -2.09 2.99 25.76
C SER A 100 -1.67 4.39 25.28
N LEU A 101 -0.88 4.48 24.19
CA LEU A 101 -0.34 5.73 23.65
C LEU A 101 -1.37 6.47 22.78
N LYS A 102 -2.48 6.89 23.37
CA LYS A 102 -3.64 7.46 22.64
C LYS A 102 -3.36 8.76 21.89
N GLY A 103 -2.27 9.44 22.22
CA GLY A 103 -1.80 10.65 21.53
C GLY A 103 -1.08 10.36 20.20
N LEU A 104 -0.75 9.08 19.94
CA LEU A 104 0.06 8.68 18.80
C LEU A 104 -0.65 8.98 17.48
N GLN A 105 0.06 9.66 16.58
CA GLN A 105 -0.41 10.07 15.26
C GLN A 105 0.30 9.28 14.16
N PHE A 106 1.59 9.01 14.35
CA PHE A 106 2.39 8.21 13.44
C PHE A 106 2.98 7.02 14.19
N LEU A 107 2.77 5.83 13.63
CA LEU A 107 3.41 4.60 14.09
C LEU A 107 3.98 3.83 12.89
N ASP A 108 5.28 3.60 12.91
CA ASP A 108 5.96 2.71 11.97
C ASP A 108 6.61 1.55 12.75
N MET A 109 6.19 0.32 12.45
CA MET A 109 6.81 -0.91 12.95
C MET A 109 7.18 -1.86 11.81
N ARG A 110 7.38 -1.33 10.59
CA ARG A 110 7.70 -2.17 9.43
C ARG A 110 9.03 -2.91 9.60
N ASN A 111 9.18 -4.01 8.88
CA ASN A 111 10.42 -4.80 8.88
C ASN A 111 10.86 -5.18 10.31
N ASN A 112 9.96 -5.84 11.03
CA ASN A 112 10.21 -6.49 12.32
C ASN A 112 9.85 -7.98 12.18
N ASN A 113 9.82 -8.73 13.29
CA ASN A 113 9.38 -10.13 13.33
C ASN A 113 7.97 -10.27 13.92
N LEU A 114 7.11 -9.24 13.78
CA LEU A 114 5.80 -9.21 14.44
C LEU A 114 4.94 -10.38 13.96
N GLN A 115 4.50 -11.23 14.87
CA GLN A 115 3.70 -12.42 14.57
C GLN A 115 2.36 -12.43 15.34
N GLY A 116 1.51 -13.39 15.03
CA GLY A 116 0.19 -13.53 15.64
C GLY A 116 -0.85 -12.59 15.03
N SER A 117 -2.01 -12.45 15.66
CA SER A 117 -3.10 -11.59 15.18
C SER A 117 -3.00 -10.17 15.71
N LEU A 118 -3.34 -9.19 14.87
CA LEU A 118 -3.48 -7.80 15.30
C LEU A 118 -4.66 -7.66 16.28
N SER A 119 -4.42 -7.18 17.50
CA SER A 119 -5.50 -6.95 18.47
C SER A 119 -6.43 -5.82 18.03
N ASN A 120 -7.72 -5.95 18.35
CA ASN A 120 -8.70 -4.87 18.16
C ASN A 120 -8.39 -3.63 19.05
N ASP A 121 -7.53 -3.76 20.05
CA ASP A 121 -7.07 -2.64 20.89
C ASP A 121 -6.29 -1.57 20.11
N ILE A 122 -5.83 -1.88 18.89
CA ILE A 122 -5.30 -0.87 17.96
C ILE A 122 -6.30 0.29 17.74
N ALA A 123 -7.59 0.01 17.85
CA ALA A 123 -8.67 0.98 17.73
C ALA A 123 -8.71 2.01 18.89
N ASN A 124 -7.93 1.80 19.96
CA ASN A 124 -7.75 2.78 21.03
C ASN A 124 -6.87 3.96 20.61
N LEU A 125 -6.08 3.82 19.55
CA LEU A 125 -5.15 4.83 19.03
C LEU A 125 -5.85 5.79 18.08
N THR A 126 -6.93 6.42 18.54
CA THR A 126 -7.84 7.26 17.72
C THR A 126 -7.20 8.52 17.14
N SER A 127 -5.98 8.86 17.56
CA SER A 127 -5.20 9.97 17.00
C SER A 127 -4.38 9.57 15.77
N LEU A 128 -4.27 8.27 15.45
CA LEU A 128 -3.44 7.79 14.34
C LEU A 128 -3.92 8.36 13.01
N ASN A 129 -2.96 8.91 12.27
CA ASN A 129 -3.07 9.26 10.87
C ASN A 129 -2.27 8.32 9.96
N THR A 130 -1.20 7.71 10.48
CA THR A 130 -0.34 6.79 9.73
C THR A 130 -0.01 5.58 10.57
N LEU A 131 -0.27 4.41 10.02
CA LEU A 131 0.08 3.12 10.62
C LEU A 131 0.77 2.24 9.56
N ASP A 132 2.05 1.96 9.78
CA ASP A 132 2.84 1.04 8.95
C ASP A 132 3.24 -0.20 9.75
N LEU A 133 2.71 -1.34 9.34
CA LEU A 133 3.01 -2.68 9.87
C LEU A 133 3.58 -3.59 8.77
N SER A 134 3.99 -3.02 7.63
CA SER A 134 4.42 -3.78 6.46
C SER A 134 5.68 -4.63 6.74
N TRP A 135 5.93 -5.66 5.93
CA TRP A 135 7.11 -6.52 6.07
C TRP A 135 7.22 -7.16 7.47
N ASN A 136 6.20 -7.90 7.87
CA ASN A 136 6.14 -8.61 9.14
C ASN A 136 5.54 -10.01 8.93
N HIS A 137 5.16 -10.69 10.01
CA HIS A 137 4.53 -12.02 9.98
C HIS A 137 3.14 -12.02 10.62
N LEU A 138 2.47 -10.86 10.68
CA LEU A 138 1.14 -10.72 11.26
C LEU A 138 0.13 -11.55 10.47
N SER A 139 -0.84 -12.13 11.17
CA SER A 139 -1.78 -13.12 10.63
C SER A 139 -3.19 -12.88 11.16
N GLY A 140 -4.14 -13.72 10.75
CA GLY A 140 -5.54 -13.55 11.13
C GLY A 140 -6.21 -12.36 10.42
N GLU A 141 -7.37 -11.96 10.90
CA GLU A 141 -8.19 -10.93 10.27
C GLU A 141 -7.74 -9.52 10.65
N ILE A 142 -7.94 -8.56 9.74
CA ILE A 142 -7.77 -7.13 10.03
C ILE A 142 -8.92 -6.69 10.97
N PRO A 143 -8.66 -6.16 12.18
CA PRO A 143 -9.73 -5.83 13.12
C PRO A 143 -10.64 -4.70 12.62
N ARG A 144 -11.97 -4.91 12.71
CA ARG A 144 -12.98 -3.90 12.37
C ARG A 144 -12.85 -2.60 13.15
N GLY A 145 -12.23 -2.64 14.34
CA GLY A 145 -11.97 -1.43 15.10
C GLY A 145 -11.15 -0.39 14.34
N ILE A 146 -10.28 -0.80 13.39
CA ILE A 146 -9.54 0.12 12.52
C ILE A 146 -10.50 0.95 11.67
N THR A 147 -11.37 0.26 10.92
CA THR A 147 -12.30 0.89 9.97
C THR A 147 -13.53 1.52 10.64
N ALA A 148 -13.81 1.15 11.89
CA ALA A 148 -14.89 1.73 12.68
C ALA A 148 -14.46 2.99 13.44
N ASN A 149 -13.27 3.00 14.08
CA ASN A 149 -12.93 3.99 15.10
C ASN A 149 -11.78 4.95 14.72
N LEU A 150 -10.90 4.59 13.78
CA LEU A 150 -9.71 5.41 13.47
C LEU A 150 -10.04 6.53 12.47
N CYS A 151 -10.83 7.50 12.93
CA CYS A 151 -11.37 8.60 12.13
C CYS A 151 -10.36 9.60 11.55
N LYS A 152 -9.08 9.53 11.95
CA LYS A 152 -8.01 10.39 11.44
C LYS A 152 -7.06 9.65 10.49
N MET A 153 -7.32 8.37 10.23
CA MET A 153 -6.42 7.53 9.46
C MET A 153 -6.33 8.04 8.02
N GLN A 154 -5.12 8.40 7.59
CA GLN A 154 -4.83 8.82 6.22
C GLN A 154 -4.07 7.71 5.48
N LYS A 155 -3.17 7.00 6.15
CA LYS A 155 -2.28 6.02 5.51
C LYS A 155 -2.18 4.73 6.30
N LEU A 156 -2.53 3.62 5.65
CA LEU A 156 -2.51 2.29 6.23
C LEU A 156 -1.66 1.35 5.35
N TYR A 157 -0.53 0.88 5.88
CA TYR A 157 0.43 0.02 5.18
C TYR A 157 0.58 -1.33 5.87
N PHE A 158 -0.14 -2.35 5.39
CA PHE A 158 -0.13 -3.70 5.95
C PHE A 158 0.50 -4.73 5.00
N SER A 159 1.16 -4.27 3.93
CA SER A 159 1.69 -5.16 2.90
C SER A 159 2.74 -6.13 3.41
N ARG A 160 2.89 -7.27 2.72
CA ARG A 160 3.92 -8.27 3.03
C ARG A 160 3.81 -8.80 4.45
N ASN A 161 2.62 -9.35 4.74
CA ASN A 161 2.28 -10.02 5.97
C ASN A 161 1.56 -11.35 5.63
N ASN A 162 1.06 -12.04 6.66
CA ASN A 162 0.24 -13.24 6.53
C ASN A 162 -1.23 -12.98 6.87
N PHE A 163 -1.74 -11.75 6.71
CA PHE A 163 -3.13 -11.43 7.02
C PHE A 163 -4.07 -12.28 6.17
N GLN A 164 -5.10 -12.80 6.82
CA GLN A 164 -6.14 -13.67 6.26
C GLN A 164 -7.52 -13.04 6.52
N GLY A 165 -8.56 -13.77 6.15
CA GLY A 165 -9.95 -13.36 6.39
C GLY A 165 -10.59 -12.74 5.17
N ASP A 166 -11.92 -12.61 5.27
CA ASP A 166 -12.74 -12.01 4.24
C ASP A 166 -12.58 -10.48 4.29
N LEU A 167 -12.15 -9.86 3.20
CA LEU A 167 -11.99 -8.41 3.09
C LEU A 167 -13.30 -7.66 3.41
N SER A 168 -14.45 -8.24 3.08
CA SER A 168 -15.78 -7.67 3.39
C SER A 168 -16.09 -7.69 4.88
N TYR A 169 -15.41 -8.53 5.67
CA TYR A 169 -15.51 -8.47 7.12
C TYR A 169 -14.98 -7.12 7.61
N SER A 170 -13.76 -6.74 7.25
CA SER A 170 -13.10 -5.55 7.78
C SER A 170 -13.50 -4.26 7.05
N PHE A 171 -13.75 -4.35 5.74
CA PHE A 171 -14.03 -3.19 4.87
C PHE A 171 -15.45 -3.20 4.27
N GLY A 172 -16.37 -4.04 4.76
CA GLY A 172 -17.76 -4.08 4.30
C GLY A 172 -18.74 -3.22 5.08
N ASN A 173 -18.33 -2.65 6.22
CA ASN A 173 -19.09 -1.65 6.97
C ASN A 173 -18.15 -0.65 7.68
N MET A 174 -17.59 0.28 6.91
CA MET A 174 -16.66 1.31 7.39
C MET A 174 -17.41 2.55 7.90
N SER A 175 -16.84 3.26 8.88
CA SER A 175 -17.44 4.50 9.37
C SER A 175 -17.24 5.66 8.39
N GLU A 176 -18.17 6.62 8.39
CA GLU A 176 -18.10 7.79 7.51
C GLU A 176 -16.81 8.59 7.69
N CYS A 177 -16.31 8.68 8.93
CA CYS A 177 -15.06 9.39 9.22
C CYS A 177 -13.84 8.69 8.61
N PHE A 178 -13.80 7.35 8.64
CA PHE A 178 -12.72 6.57 8.02
C PHE A 178 -12.77 6.70 6.48
N LEU A 179 -13.97 6.60 5.90
CA LEU A 179 -14.20 6.83 4.47
C LEU A 179 -13.81 8.26 4.03
N GLY A 180 -13.97 9.24 4.92
CA GLY A 180 -13.62 10.64 4.65
C GLY A 180 -12.13 10.97 4.81
N SER A 181 -11.36 10.17 5.55
CA SER A 181 -9.97 10.49 5.93
C SER A 181 -8.92 9.68 5.17
N LEU A 182 -9.20 8.44 4.78
CA LEU A 182 -8.19 7.57 4.17
C LEU A 182 -7.77 8.05 2.78
N GLU A 183 -6.45 8.19 2.58
CA GLU A 183 -5.78 8.64 1.37
C GLU A 183 -4.96 7.52 0.71
N TYR A 184 -4.40 6.61 1.53
CA TYR A 184 -3.53 5.53 1.08
C TYR A 184 -3.87 4.22 1.81
N LEU A 185 -4.19 3.19 1.03
CA LEU A 185 -4.44 1.84 1.53
C LEU A 185 -3.56 0.83 0.78
N ASP A 186 -2.66 0.17 1.49
CA ASP A 186 -1.87 -0.94 0.97
C ASP A 186 -2.02 -2.18 1.84
N LEU A 187 -2.70 -3.19 1.30
CA LEU A 187 -2.89 -4.51 1.88
C LEU A 187 -2.23 -5.60 1.01
N SER A 188 -1.34 -5.22 0.10
CA SER A 188 -0.75 -6.12 -0.90
C SER A 188 0.12 -7.22 -0.30
N ASP A 189 0.32 -8.31 -1.03
CA ASP A 189 1.19 -9.43 -0.61
C ASP A 189 0.78 -9.98 0.77
N ASN A 190 -0.44 -10.49 0.82
CA ASN A 190 -1.09 -11.11 1.98
C ASN A 190 -1.91 -12.33 1.53
N GLN A 191 -2.72 -12.89 2.42
CA GLN A 191 -3.58 -14.05 2.16
C GLN A 191 -5.08 -13.70 2.27
N LEU A 192 -5.43 -12.43 2.05
CA LEU A 192 -6.82 -11.94 2.15
C LEU A 192 -7.67 -12.56 1.04
N TYR A 193 -8.91 -12.92 1.37
CA TYR A 193 -9.89 -13.43 0.40
C TYR A 193 -11.20 -12.66 0.52
N GLY A 194 -12.24 -13.10 -0.18
CA GLY A 194 -13.54 -12.42 -0.19
C GLY A 194 -13.66 -11.47 -1.38
N GLN A 195 -14.43 -10.39 -1.23
CA GLN A 195 -14.81 -9.52 -2.35
C GLN A 195 -14.60 -8.04 -2.01
N LEU A 196 -14.31 -7.22 -3.02
CA LEU A 196 -14.40 -5.76 -2.91
C LEU A 196 -15.89 -5.37 -2.88
N THR A 197 -16.34 -4.78 -1.78
CA THR A 197 -17.74 -4.36 -1.62
C THR A 197 -17.99 -3.00 -2.27
N ALA A 198 -19.27 -2.64 -2.44
CA ALA A 198 -19.65 -1.32 -2.94
C ALA A 198 -19.13 -0.14 -2.09
N GLN A 199 -18.77 -0.41 -0.82
CA GLN A 199 -18.29 0.61 0.11
C GLN A 199 -16.89 1.13 -0.23
N PHE A 200 -16.10 0.36 -0.99
CA PHE A 200 -14.84 0.86 -1.55
C PHE A 200 -15.03 2.06 -2.47
N GLY A 201 -16.22 2.29 -3.04
CA GLY A 201 -16.51 3.50 -3.80
C GLY A 201 -17.03 4.67 -2.96
N GLU A 202 -17.03 4.57 -1.64
CA GLU A 202 -17.52 5.63 -0.76
C GLU A 202 -16.42 6.52 -0.19
N PHE A 203 -15.14 6.12 -0.33
CA PHE A 203 -14.01 6.95 0.07
C PHE A 203 -14.02 8.30 -0.65
N LYS A 204 -13.67 9.36 0.08
CA LYS A 204 -13.68 10.75 -0.44
C LYS A 204 -12.30 11.24 -0.87
N SER A 205 -11.25 10.73 -0.22
CA SER A 205 -9.88 11.25 -0.34
C SER A 205 -8.88 10.20 -0.81
N LEU A 206 -9.33 8.96 -1.07
CA LEU A 206 -8.46 7.84 -1.37
C LEU A 206 -7.79 8.03 -2.74
N GLN A 207 -6.46 8.09 -2.72
CA GLN A 207 -5.58 8.31 -3.88
C GLN A 207 -4.95 7.00 -4.34
N THR A 208 -4.59 6.13 -3.41
CA THR A 208 -3.96 4.84 -3.72
C THR A 208 -4.68 3.69 -3.05
N ILE A 209 -5.00 2.68 -3.86
CA ILE A 209 -5.45 1.36 -3.42
C ILE A 209 -4.47 0.34 -3.95
N ASP A 210 -3.77 -0.36 -3.06
CA ASP A 210 -3.02 -1.57 -3.38
C ASP A 210 -3.57 -2.77 -2.62
N LEU A 211 -4.16 -3.70 -3.38
CA LEU A 211 -4.67 -4.97 -2.89
C LEU A 211 -4.03 -6.14 -3.68
N GLY A 212 -2.93 -5.89 -4.39
CA GLY A 212 -2.28 -6.88 -5.23
C GLY A 212 -1.78 -8.09 -4.44
N PHE A 213 -1.48 -9.21 -5.12
CA PHE A 213 -0.89 -10.40 -4.51
C PHE A 213 -1.70 -10.92 -3.30
N ASN A 214 -2.99 -11.17 -3.52
CA ASN A 214 -3.91 -11.71 -2.52
C ASN A 214 -4.78 -12.81 -3.14
N ASN A 215 -5.79 -13.29 -2.40
CA ASN A 215 -6.77 -14.28 -2.86
C ASN A 215 -8.17 -13.67 -3.07
N LEU A 216 -8.26 -12.36 -3.36
CA LEU A 216 -9.53 -11.67 -3.57
C LEU A 216 -10.27 -12.20 -4.80
N SER A 217 -11.59 -12.24 -4.74
CA SER A 217 -12.45 -12.85 -5.75
C SER A 217 -13.69 -12.00 -6.02
N GLY A 218 -14.51 -12.41 -6.99
CA GLY A 218 -15.69 -11.65 -7.39
C GLY A 218 -15.35 -10.46 -8.28
N ALA A 219 -16.36 -9.65 -8.59
CA ALA A 219 -16.20 -8.53 -9.51
C ALA A 219 -15.63 -7.28 -8.84
N ILE A 220 -14.92 -6.47 -9.63
CA ILE A 220 -14.60 -5.10 -9.24
C ILE A 220 -15.92 -4.31 -9.21
N PRO A 221 -16.32 -3.72 -8.06
CA PRO A 221 -17.63 -3.09 -7.93
C PRO A 221 -17.73 -1.84 -8.80
N ILE A 222 -18.90 -1.62 -9.42
CA ILE A 222 -19.19 -0.42 -10.23
C ILE A 222 -18.99 0.89 -9.42
N ASN A 223 -19.10 0.83 -8.10
CA ASN A 223 -18.88 1.98 -7.23
C ASN A 223 -17.44 2.52 -7.29
N ILE A 224 -16.46 1.75 -7.79
CA ILE A 224 -15.06 2.20 -7.89
C ILE A 224 -14.95 3.52 -8.68
N GLY A 225 -15.80 3.74 -9.68
CA GLY A 225 -15.85 4.98 -10.48
C GLY A 225 -16.21 6.25 -9.71
N LYS A 226 -16.66 6.13 -8.45
CA LYS A 226 -16.96 7.28 -7.58
C LYS A 226 -15.70 7.86 -6.90
N LEU A 227 -14.57 7.17 -6.98
CA LEU A 227 -13.33 7.57 -6.31
C LEU A 227 -12.62 8.69 -7.07
N SER A 228 -13.18 9.89 -7.06
CA SER A 228 -12.71 11.03 -7.85
C SER A 228 -11.25 11.44 -7.59
N SER A 229 -10.70 11.07 -6.44
CA SER A 229 -9.32 11.36 -6.03
C SER A 229 -8.33 10.25 -6.36
N LEU A 230 -8.79 9.11 -6.90
CA LEU A 230 -7.96 7.93 -7.12
C LEU A 230 -6.96 8.18 -8.25
N GLU A 231 -5.69 7.94 -7.95
CA GLU A 231 -4.53 8.08 -8.84
C GLU A 231 -3.92 6.72 -9.17
N THR A 232 -3.93 5.79 -8.21
CA THR A 232 -3.30 4.46 -8.35
C THR A 232 -4.24 3.35 -7.89
N LEU A 233 -4.49 2.38 -8.79
CA LEU A 233 -5.29 1.18 -8.53
C LEU A 233 -4.49 -0.08 -8.86
N LEU A 234 -4.08 -0.81 -7.84
CA LEU A 234 -3.28 -2.03 -7.95
C LEU A 234 -4.06 -3.21 -7.37
N LEU A 235 -4.45 -4.13 -8.25
CA LEU A 235 -5.27 -5.32 -7.96
C LEU A 235 -4.67 -6.60 -8.58
N ALA A 236 -3.43 -6.53 -9.10
CA ALA A 236 -2.80 -7.66 -9.77
C ALA A 236 -2.67 -8.89 -8.88
N ASP A 237 -2.51 -10.06 -9.49
CA ASP A 237 -2.26 -11.33 -8.81
C ASP A 237 -3.34 -11.63 -7.76
N ASN A 238 -4.59 -11.73 -8.24
CA ASN A 238 -5.76 -12.06 -7.46
C ASN A 238 -6.65 -13.07 -8.23
N LYS A 239 -7.88 -13.28 -7.77
CA LYS A 239 -8.89 -14.14 -8.42
C LYS A 239 -10.13 -13.33 -8.81
N LEU A 240 -9.97 -12.02 -9.05
CA LEU A 240 -11.07 -11.14 -9.45
C LEU A 240 -11.63 -11.58 -10.79
N SER A 241 -12.94 -11.53 -10.95
CA SER A 241 -13.66 -12.14 -12.07
C SER A 241 -14.78 -11.26 -12.60
N GLY A 242 -15.32 -11.60 -13.76
CA GLY A 242 -16.38 -10.81 -14.40
C GLY A 242 -15.82 -9.58 -15.12
N ASN A 243 -16.72 -8.68 -15.51
CA ASN A 243 -16.37 -7.57 -16.38
C ASN A 243 -15.59 -6.47 -15.65
N LEU A 244 -14.72 -5.79 -16.38
CA LEU A 244 -14.20 -4.49 -15.97
C LEU A 244 -15.39 -3.50 -15.89
N PRO A 245 -15.59 -2.76 -14.78
CA PRO A 245 -16.71 -1.84 -14.69
C PRO A 245 -16.54 -0.63 -15.60
N GLU A 246 -17.54 -0.30 -16.41
CA GLU A 246 -17.52 0.90 -17.27
C GLU A 246 -17.30 2.21 -16.48
N SER A 247 -17.70 2.23 -15.21
CA SER A 247 -17.48 3.37 -14.32
C SER A 247 -16.01 3.67 -14.04
N LEU A 248 -15.09 2.75 -14.33
CA LEU A 248 -13.65 3.02 -14.31
C LEU A 248 -13.32 4.24 -15.18
N GLY A 249 -14.00 4.41 -16.30
CA GLY A 249 -13.84 5.56 -17.20
C GLY A 249 -14.26 6.90 -16.61
N GLN A 250 -14.76 6.96 -15.37
CA GLN A 250 -15.08 8.20 -14.65
C GLN A 250 -13.90 8.76 -13.85
N LEU A 251 -12.82 8.00 -13.68
CA LEU A 251 -11.72 8.32 -12.77
C LEU A 251 -10.67 9.24 -13.42
N SER A 252 -10.98 10.52 -13.52
CA SER A 252 -10.13 11.50 -14.24
C SER A 252 -8.75 11.76 -13.65
N ASN A 253 -8.50 11.37 -12.40
CA ASN A 253 -7.19 11.48 -11.77
C ASN A 253 -6.35 10.20 -11.89
N LEU A 254 -6.89 9.12 -12.45
CA LEU A 254 -6.24 7.83 -12.46
C LEU A 254 -5.05 7.83 -13.43
N GLU A 255 -3.87 7.54 -12.89
CA GLU A 255 -2.57 7.55 -13.57
C GLU A 255 -2.04 6.14 -13.78
N TYR A 256 -2.30 5.24 -12.81
CA TYR A 256 -1.73 3.90 -12.76
C TYR A 256 -2.80 2.85 -12.49
N ILE A 257 -2.95 1.90 -13.42
CA ILE A 257 -3.85 0.75 -13.30
C ILE A 257 -3.05 -0.52 -13.45
N LYS A 258 -3.14 -1.40 -12.45
CA LYS A 258 -2.55 -2.74 -12.52
C LYS A 258 -3.56 -3.79 -12.08
N ILE A 259 -4.05 -4.54 -13.04
CA ILE A 259 -5.06 -5.60 -12.88
C ILE A 259 -4.58 -6.95 -13.45
N GLU A 260 -3.25 -7.07 -13.64
CA GLU A 260 -2.63 -8.27 -14.21
C GLU A 260 -3.00 -9.55 -13.44
N ASP A 261 -2.97 -10.69 -14.11
CA ASP A 261 -3.07 -12.01 -13.50
C ASP A 261 -4.31 -12.15 -12.59
N ASN A 262 -5.47 -11.98 -13.21
CA ASN A 262 -6.78 -12.16 -12.61
C ASN A 262 -7.64 -13.06 -13.52
N LYS A 263 -8.95 -13.12 -13.26
CA LYS A 263 -9.94 -13.85 -14.08
C LYS A 263 -10.95 -12.88 -14.71
N LEU A 264 -10.55 -11.63 -14.95
CA LEU A 264 -11.41 -10.63 -15.56
C LEU A 264 -11.72 -11.05 -16.98
N GLU A 265 -12.95 -10.83 -17.41
CA GLU A 265 -13.44 -11.29 -18.71
C GLU A 265 -14.37 -10.26 -19.35
N GLY A 266 -14.80 -10.54 -20.57
CA GLY A 266 -15.76 -9.70 -21.28
C GLY A 266 -15.12 -8.60 -22.10
N VAL A 267 -15.95 -7.66 -22.56
CA VAL A 267 -15.57 -6.67 -23.58
C VAL A 267 -15.18 -5.35 -22.94
N VAL A 268 -13.97 -4.90 -23.25
CA VAL A 268 -13.48 -3.55 -22.94
C VAL A 268 -13.64 -2.68 -24.19
N SER A 269 -14.22 -1.50 -24.02
CA SER A 269 -14.50 -0.53 -25.08
C SER A 269 -14.12 0.89 -24.62
N GLU A 270 -14.29 1.88 -25.50
CA GLU A 270 -13.92 3.27 -25.25
C GLU A 270 -14.51 3.85 -23.96
N ILE A 271 -15.69 3.37 -23.53
CA ILE A 271 -16.37 3.88 -22.33
C ILE A 271 -15.58 3.62 -21.05
N HIS A 272 -14.81 2.53 -20.98
CA HIS A 272 -13.98 2.17 -19.83
C HIS A 272 -12.82 3.14 -19.62
N PHE A 273 -12.54 3.96 -20.63
CA PHE A 273 -11.40 4.87 -20.69
C PHE A 273 -11.83 6.34 -20.83
N ALA A 274 -13.14 6.62 -20.90
CA ALA A 274 -13.69 7.87 -21.44
C ALA A 274 -13.11 9.16 -20.84
N ASN A 275 -12.88 9.21 -19.53
CA ASN A 275 -12.33 10.38 -18.84
C ASN A 275 -10.94 10.15 -18.24
N LEU A 276 -10.23 9.07 -18.59
CA LEU A 276 -8.94 8.75 -17.98
C LEU A 276 -7.80 9.62 -18.51
N THR A 277 -7.91 10.94 -18.44
CA THR A 277 -7.01 11.89 -19.12
C THR A 277 -5.57 11.90 -18.59
N LYS A 278 -5.34 11.31 -17.41
CA LYS A 278 -4.01 11.22 -16.78
C LYS A 278 -3.38 9.82 -16.86
N LEU A 279 -4.05 8.85 -17.48
CA LEU A 279 -3.57 7.46 -17.46
C LEU A 279 -2.23 7.35 -18.19
N MET A 280 -1.20 6.91 -17.47
CA MET A 280 0.15 6.71 -18.00
C MET A 280 0.56 5.24 -18.00
N TYR A 281 0.02 4.45 -17.07
CA TYR A 281 0.42 3.07 -16.89
C TYR A 281 -0.79 2.14 -16.84
N LEU A 282 -0.87 1.22 -17.80
CA LEU A 282 -1.93 0.21 -17.87
C LEU A 282 -1.30 -1.17 -17.96
N TYR A 283 -1.37 -1.88 -16.83
CA TYR A 283 -0.92 -3.26 -16.72
C TYR A 283 -2.12 -4.19 -16.55
N ALA A 284 -2.44 -4.96 -17.57
CA ALA A 284 -3.65 -5.78 -17.57
C ALA A 284 -3.48 -7.18 -18.19
N SER A 285 -2.23 -7.59 -18.45
CA SER A 285 -1.88 -8.93 -18.92
C SER A 285 -2.50 -10.06 -18.06
N GLY A 286 -2.68 -11.24 -18.63
CA GLY A 286 -3.12 -12.41 -17.86
C GLY A 286 -4.61 -12.39 -17.45
N ASN A 287 -5.46 -11.83 -18.32
CA ASN A 287 -6.92 -11.84 -18.18
C ASN A 287 -7.59 -12.37 -19.45
N HIS A 288 -8.91 -12.57 -19.43
CA HIS A 288 -9.73 -13.04 -20.55
C HIS A 288 -10.54 -11.89 -21.19
N LEU A 289 -9.91 -10.72 -21.33
CA LEU A 289 -10.56 -9.49 -21.82
C LEU A 289 -10.46 -9.38 -23.33
N THR A 290 -11.54 -8.91 -23.96
CA THR A 290 -11.58 -8.59 -25.40
C THR A 290 -11.63 -7.08 -25.59
N LEU A 291 -10.67 -6.50 -26.31
CA LEU A 291 -10.72 -5.07 -26.65
C LEU A 291 -11.53 -4.87 -27.92
N LYS A 292 -12.63 -4.10 -27.82
CA LYS A 292 -13.47 -3.71 -28.95
C LYS A 292 -13.62 -2.21 -29.00
N VAL A 293 -12.81 -1.59 -29.84
CA VAL A 293 -12.81 -0.14 -30.09
C VAL A 293 -12.95 0.15 -31.58
N SER A 294 -13.46 1.34 -31.90
CA SER A 294 -13.53 1.88 -33.24
C SER A 294 -12.13 2.09 -33.84
N THR A 295 -12.01 1.88 -35.15
CA THR A 295 -10.71 1.98 -35.87
C THR A 295 -10.12 3.39 -35.88
N ASN A 296 -10.96 4.41 -35.65
CA ASN A 296 -10.59 5.81 -35.58
C ASN A 296 -10.49 6.32 -34.14
N TRP A 297 -10.58 5.45 -33.13
CA TRP A 297 -10.47 5.84 -31.73
C TRP A 297 -9.19 6.63 -31.45
N ILE A 298 -9.33 7.63 -30.59
CA ILE A 298 -8.25 8.42 -30.02
C ILE A 298 -8.52 8.38 -28.51
N PRO A 299 -7.73 7.63 -27.73
CA PRO A 299 -7.88 7.62 -26.29
C PRO A 299 -7.57 9.01 -25.71
N PRO A 300 -8.16 9.37 -24.56
CA PRO A 300 -7.97 10.67 -23.92
C PRO A 300 -6.64 10.79 -23.16
N PHE A 301 -5.75 9.81 -23.27
CA PHE A 301 -4.53 9.69 -22.48
C PHE A 301 -3.29 9.48 -23.35
N GLU A 302 -2.14 9.62 -22.70
CA GLU A 302 -0.81 9.37 -23.28
C GLU A 302 -0.11 8.28 -22.45
N ILE A 303 -0.12 7.05 -22.96
CA ILE A 303 0.39 5.87 -22.26
C ILE A 303 1.93 5.78 -22.39
N ALA A 304 2.59 5.52 -21.27
CA ALA A 304 4.02 5.24 -21.17
C ALA A 304 4.29 3.73 -21.13
N GLU A 305 3.51 2.97 -20.35
CA GLU A 305 3.63 1.52 -20.27
C GLU A 305 2.28 0.84 -20.47
N LEU A 306 2.25 -0.14 -21.37
CA LEU A 306 1.04 -0.88 -21.75
C LEU A 306 1.30 -2.39 -21.80
N THR A 307 0.66 -3.15 -20.92
CA THR A 307 0.67 -4.62 -20.96
C THR A 307 -0.76 -5.15 -21.13
N LEU A 308 -1.02 -5.78 -22.28
CA LEU A 308 -2.32 -6.36 -22.66
C LEU A 308 -2.17 -7.85 -23.00
N GLY A 309 -1.14 -8.50 -22.46
CA GLY A 309 -0.85 -9.90 -22.73
C GLY A 309 -2.06 -10.79 -22.48
N SER A 310 -2.31 -11.74 -23.37
CA SER A 310 -3.48 -12.65 -23.36
C SER A 310 -4.85 -12.01 -23.62
N TRP A 311 -4.94 -10.70 -23.88
CA TRP A 311 -6.19 -10.07 -24.31
C TRP A 311 -6.55 -10.45 -25.74
N ASP A 312 -7.83 -10.66 -26.04
CA ASP A 312 -8.29 -10.77 -27.42
C ASP A 312 -8.39 -9.36 -28.04
N LEU A 313 -7.47 -9.02 -28.94
CA LEU A 313 -7.49 -7.76 -29.69
C LEU A 313 -8.16 -7.92 -31.08
N GLY A 314 -8.82 -9.06 -31.32
CA GLY A 314 -9.51 -9.44 -32.54
C GLY A 314 -8.70 -10.45 -33.38
N GLU A 315 -9.35 -11.56 -33.77
CA GLU A 315 -8.75 -12.59 -34.64
C GLU A 315 -8.23 -12.00 -35.96
N GLY A 316 -6.93 -12.23 -36.25
CA GLY A 316 -6.32 -11.79 -37.51
C GLY A 316 -6.05 -10.27 -37.58
N GLY A 317 -6.26 -9.55 -36.48
CA GLY A 317 -6.07 -8.10 -36.41
C GLY A 317 -4.61 -7.68 -36.47
N GLN A 318 -4.34 -6.56 -37.15
CA GLN A 318 -3.09 -5.83 -36.99
C GLN A 318 -3.06 -5.13 -35.62
N ILE A 319 -1.89 -4.64 -35.21
CA ILE A 319 -1.76 -3.80 -34.03
C ILE A 319 -2.73 -2.61 -34.13
N PRO A 320 -3.57 -2.36 -33.09
CA PRO A 320 -4.53 -1.28 -33.12
C PRO A 320 -3.88 0.08 -33.43
N THR A 321 -4.48 0.82 -34.36
CA THR A 321 -3.96 2.11 -34.87
C THR A 321 -3.82 3.17 -33.77
N TRP A 322 -4.63 3.08 -32.71
CA TRP A 322 -4.55 4.00 -31.57
C TRP A 322 -3.25 3.83 -30.76
N ILE A 323 -2.67 2.62 -30.72
CA ILE A 323 -1.36 2.36 -30.10
C ILE A 323 -0.28 3.04 -30.93
N GLU A 324 -0.34 2.89 -32.26
CA GLU A 324 0.62 3.54 -33.16
C GLU A 324 0.62 5.08 -33.01
N LYS A 325 -0.54 5.70 -32.75
CA LYS A 325 -0.63 7.15 -32.51
C LYS A 325 0.14 7.60 -31.26
N GLN A 326 0.40 6.71 -30.32
CA GLN A 326 1.10 6.99 -29.05
C GLN A 326 2.56 6.52 -29.04
N LYS A 327 3.07 5.96 -30.14
CA LYS A 327 4.40 5.31 -30.23
C LYS A 327 5.61 6.11 -29.77
N LEU A 328 5.52 7.43 -29.66
CA LEU A 328 6.62 8.28 -29.21
C LEU A 328 6.72 8.36 -27.69
N ASN A 329 5.66 7.97 -26.98
CA ASN A 329 5.56 8.03 -25.53
C ASN A 329 5.72 6.65 -24.88
N ILE A 330 5.65 5.56 -25.65
CA ILE A 330 5.63 4.19 -25.12
C ILE A 330 7.06 3.71 -24.84
N ASP A 331 7.37 3.50 -23.57
CA ASP A 331 8.63 2.94 -23.06
C ASP A 331 8.57 1.42 -22.89
N LYS A 332 7.37 0.88 -22.63
CA LYS A 332 7.11 -0.56 -22.48
C LYS A 332 5.83 -1.00 -23.17
N LEU A 333 5.89 -2.05 -23.98
CA LEU A 333 4.74 -2.62 -24.69
C LEU A 333 4.73 -4.14 -24.65
N ASP A 334 3.72 -4.74 -24.01
CA ASP A 334 3.46 -6.18 -24.07
C ASP A 334 2.10 -6.44 -24.72
N LEU A 335 2.12 -7.07 -25.90
CA LEU A 335 0.94 -7.56 -26.63
C LEU A 335 1.01 -9.08 -26.85
N SER A 336 1.72 -9.80 -26.00
CA SER A 336 1.93 -11.24 -26.12
C SER A 336 0.60 -12.02 -26.05
N GLY A 337 0.46 -13.05 -26.88
CA GLY A 337 -0.74 -13.90 -26.83
C GLY A 337 -2.06 -13.20 -27.19
N THR A 338 -2.04 -12.06 -27.88
CA THR A 338 -3.24 -11.26 -28.15
C THR A 338 -4.05 -11.65 -29.39
N GLY A 339 -3.59 -12.67 -30.13
CA GLY A 339 -4.19 -13.05 -31.42
C GLY A 339 -3.85 -12.11 -32.59
N ILE A 340 -3.11 -11.02 -32.33
CA ILE A 340 -2.58 -10.13 -33.37
C ILE A 340 -1.70 -10.93 -34.34
N SER A 341 -1.85 -10.65 -35.63
CA SER A 341 -1.06 -11.28 -36.69
C SER A 341 -0.72 -10.28 -37.81
N GLY A 342 0.23 -10.64 -38.67
CA GLY A 342 0.68 -9.80 -39.78
C GLY A 342 2.07 -9.22 -39.57
N ILE A 343 2.34 -8.08 -40.25
CA ILE A 343 3.66 -7.45 -40.23
C ILE A 343 3.80 -6.62 -38.95
N VAL A 344 4.87 -6.87 -38.21
CA VAL A 344 5.27 -6.04 -37.05
C VAL A 344 5.75 -4.68 -37.56
N PRO A 345 5.08 -3.57 -37.20
CA PRO A 345 5.50 -2.23 -37.59
C PRO A 345 6.92 -1.90 -37.11
N SER A 346 7.69 -1.20 -37.94
CA SER A 346 9.10 -0.89 -37.64
C SER A 346 9.32 -0.04 -36.38
N TRP A 347 8.31 0.72 -35.94
CA TRP A 347 8.40 1.56 -34.76
C TRP A 347 8.45 0.76 -33.46
N ILE A 348 7.93 -0.48 -33.44
CA ILE A 348 7.97 -1.35 -32.25
C ILE A 348 9.42 -1.64 -31.84
N TRP A 349 10.32 -1.83 -32.80
CA TRP A 349 11.75 -2.10 -32.52
C TRP A 349 12.50 -0.92 -31.89
N LYS A 350 11.85 0.23 -31.69
CA LYS A 350 12.44 1.40 -31.04
C LYS A 350 12.02 1.54 -29.57
N ILE A 351 11.16 0.66 -29.08
CA ILE A 351 10.72 0.64 -27.68
C ILE A 351 11.79 -0.06 -26.84
N ASP A 352 12.15 0.52 -25.70
CA ASP A 352 13.25 0.04 -24.87
C ASP A 352 12.96 -1.31 -24.21
N TYR A 353 11.69 -1.60 -23.90
CA TYR A 353 11.24 -2.87 -23.31
C TYR A 353 10.07 -3.48 -24.10
N LEU A 354 10.32 -4.64 -24.72
CA LEU A 354 9.37 -5.44 -25.52
C LEU A 354 9.09 -6.80 -24.88
#